data_AF-X1JJF5-F1
#
_entry.id   AF-X1JJF5-F1
#
_cell.length_a   1.000
_cell.length_b   1.000
_cell.length_c   1.000
_cell.angle_alpha   90.00
_cell.angle_beta   90.00
_cell.angle_gamma   90.00
#
_symmetry.space_group_name_H-M   'P 1'
#
loop_
_entity.id
_entity.type
_entity.pdbx_description
1 polymer ?
#
loop_
_entity_poly.entity_id
_entity_poly.type
_entity_poly.pdbx_seq_one_letter_code
_entity_poly.pdbx_strand_id
1 'polypeptide(L)'
;MGHKIYYDVKGAAEIAGVSRRTIYVWIDKGVRAADGERIWLPARTVDGALQINEVDLDNYLDALGYEIAEDDSAEDDSAEG
;
A
#
# COMPACT_ATOMS: atom_id res chain seq x y z
N MET A 1 18.41 11.38 11.20
CA MET A 1 16.95 11.59 11.35
C MET A 1 16.31 10.97 10.13
N GLY A 2 15.67 9.80 10.26
CA GLY A 2 15.03 9.13 9.13
C GLY A 2 13.88 9.98 8.58
N HIS A 3 13.88 10.24 7.28
CA HIS A 3 12.78 10.93 6.63
C HIS A 3 11.56 10.00 6.64
N LYS A 4 10.46 10.44 7.28
CA LYS A 4 9.20 9.70 7.21
C LYS A 4 8.52 10.05 5.89
N ILE A 5 8.38 9.06 5.01
CA ILE A 5 7.67 9.20 3.73
C ILE A 5 6.17 9.05 3.99
N TYR A 6 5.39 9.92 3.36
CA TYR A 6 3.93 9.89 3.43
C TYR A 6 3.36 9.95 2.02
N TYR A 7 2.42 9.06 1.74
CA TYR A 7 1.68 9.00 0.48
C TYR A 7 0.30 9.59 0.66
N ASP A 8 -0.20 10.26 -0.38
CA ASP A 8 -1.62 10.50 -0.50
C ASP A 8 -2.34 9.20 -0.97
N VAL A 9 -3.67 9.24 -0.99
CA VAL A 9 -4.48 8.07 -1.36
C VAL A 9 -4.17 7.54 -2.77
N LYS A 10 -3.81 8.41 -3.72
CA LYS A 10 -3.39 7.97 -5.06
C LYS A 10 -2.06 7.23 -4.98
N GLY A 11 -1.05 7.80 -4.33
CA GLY A 11 0.27 7.17 -4.19
C GLY A 11 0.20 5.81 -3.49
N ALA A 12 -0.55 5.72 -2.39
CA ALA A 12 -0.74 4.45 -1.68
C ALA A 12 -1.45 3.39 -2.54
N ALA A 13 -2.41 3.81 -3.37
CA ALA A 13 -3.10 2.91 -4.29
C ALA A 13 -2.18 2.38 -5.40
N GLU A 14 -1.28 3.23 -5.92
CA GLU A 14 -0.28 2.85 -6.93
C GLU A 14 0.72 1.85 -6.36
N ILE A 15 1.25 2.09 -5.15
CA ILE A 15 2.18 1.17 -4.47
C ILE A 15 1.52 -0.19 -4.18
N ALA A 16 0.29 -0.18 -3.68
CA ALA A 16 -0.43 -1.40 -3.34
C ALA A 16 -1.02 -2.14 -4.57
N GLY A 17 -0.94 -1.56 -5.77
CA GLY A 17 -1.56 -2.14 -6.97
C GLY A 17 -3.09 -2.24 -6.90
N VAL A 18 -3.75 -1.36 -6.13
CA VAL A 18 -5.21 -1.38 -5.91
C VAL A 18 -5.89 -0.08 -6.35
N SER A 19 -7.22 -0.06 -6.31
CA SER A 19 -7.97 1.18 -6.57
C SER A 19 -7.91 2.14 -5.37
N ARG A 20 -7.99 3.46 -5.62
CA ARG A 20 -8.14 4.47 -4.54
C ARG A 20 -9.33 4.18 -3.62
N ARG A 21 -10.42 3.63 -4.18
CA ARG A 21 -11.60 3.24 -3.41
C ARG A 21 -11.29 2.12 -2.41
N THR A 22 -10.40 1.21 -2.77
CA THR A 22 -9.89 0.16 -1.88
C THR A 22 -9.17 0.78 -0.69
N ILE A 23 -8.28 1.75 -0.91
CA ILE A 23 -7.59 2.48 0.17
C ILE A 23 -8.58 3.17 1.11
N TYR A 24 -9.61 3.86 0.59
CA TYR A 24 -10.65 4.45 1.43
C TYR A 24 -11.40 3.41 2.28
N VAL A 25 -11.67 2.22 1.74
CA VAL A 25 -12.30 1.13 2.48
C VAL A 25 -11.38 0.61 3.58
N TRP A 26 -10.07 0.45 3.31
CA TRP A 26 -9.09 0.02 4.30
C TRP A 26 -8.99 1.00 5.47
N ILE A 27 -9.08 2.31 5.20
CA ILE A 27 -9.03 3.36 6.23
C ILE A 27 -10.34 3.42 7.03
N ASP A 28 -11.50 3.44 6.36
CA ASP A 28 -12.80 3.72 7.01
C ASP A 28 -13.45 2.47 7.61
N LYS A 29 -13.38 1.34 6.89
CA LYS A 29 -14.12 0.12 7.23
C LYS A 29 -13.23 -1.01 7.74
N GLY A 30 -11.97 -0.97 7.38
CA GLY A 30 -11.02 -2.06 7.61
C GLY A 30 -11.37 -3.32 6.82
N VAL A 31 -10.47 -4.28 6.83
CA VAL A 31 -10.67 -5.60 6.20
C VAL A 31 -10.26 -6.70 7.17
N ARG A 32 -10.71 -7.93 6.90
CA ARG A 32 -10.27 -9.08 7.68
C ARG A 32 -8.90 -9.56 7.17
N ALA A 33 -7.93 -9.62 8.07
CA ALA A 33 -6.66 -10.29 7.86
C ALA A 33 -6.84 -11.81 7.84
N ALA A 34 -5.77 -12.52 7.50
CA ALA A 34 -5.77 -13.97 7.38
C ALA A 34 -6.10 -14.70 8.69
N ASP A 35 -5.77 -14.12 9.85
CA ASP A 35 -6.09 -14.69 11.17
C ASP A 35 -7.57 -14.46 11.58
N GLY A 36 -8.31 -13.64 10.81
CA GLY A 36 -9.71 -13.31 11.05
C GLY A 36 -9.92 -12.00 11.82
N GLU A 37 -8.86 -11.39 12.38
CA GLU A 37 -8.90 -10.05 12.95
C GLU A 37 -9.20 -9.00 11.87
N ARG A 38 -9.97 -7.98 12.24
CA ARG A 38 -10.20 -6.83 11.38
C ARG A 38 -9.10 -5.81 11.62
N ILE A 39 -8.38 -5.44 10.56
CA ILE A 39 -7.32 -4.43 10.59
C ILE A 39 -7.69 -3.24 9.71
N TRP A 40 -7.27 -2.05 10.14
CA TRP A 40 -7.49 -0.79 9.43
C TRP A 40 -6.15 -0.20 9.01
N LEU A 41 -6.11 0.40 7.82
CA LEU A 41 -4.92 1.10 7.35
C LEU A 41 -4.77 2.42 8.13
N PRO A 42 -3.67 2.63 8.87
CA PRO A 42 -3.43 3.89 9.56
C PRO A 42 -3.30 5.03 8.55
N ALA A 43 -4.10 6.07 8.75
CA ALA A 43 -4.02 7.30 7.98
C ALA A 43 -4.24 8.50 8.90
N ARG A 44 -3.61 9.62 8.56
CA ARG A 44 -3.80 10.90 9.24
C ARG A 44 -4.32 11.94 8.27
N THR A 45 -5.06 12.92 8.79
CA THR A 45 -5.47 14.09 8.02
C THR A 45 -4.58 15.27 8.39
N VAL A 46 -3.88 15.85 7.42
CA VAL A 46 -3.03 17.04 7.58
C VAL A 46 -3.46 18.06 6.54
N ASP A 47 -3.85 19.26 6.98
CA ASP A 47 -4.37 20.33 6.12
C ASP A 47 -5.53 19.87 5.20
N GLY A 48 -6.38 18.97 5.70
CA GLY A 48 -7.51 18.41 4.95
C GLY A 48 -7.14 17.31 3.95
N ALA A 49 -5.86 16.98 3.80
CA ALA A 49 -5.39 15.89 2.96
C ALA A 49 -5.12 14.63 3.78
N LEU A 50 -5.57 13.47 3.30
CA LEU A 50 -5.21 12.17 3.85
C LEU A 50 -3.75 11.84 3.51
N GLN A 51 -3.00 11.45 4.53
CA GLN A 51 -1.63 11.00 4.43
C GLN A 51 -1.49 9.63 5.09
N ILE A 52 -0.85 8.72 4.38
CA ILE A 52 -0.59 7.35 4.79
C ILE A 52 0.93 7.23 4.92
N ASN A 53 1.42 6.77 6.07
CA ASN A 53 2.86 6.57 6.22
C ASN A 53 3.29 5.32 5.43
N GLU A 54 4.45 5.39 4.80
CA GLU A 54 5.00 4.26 4.03
C GLU A 54 5.12 2.98 4.86
N VAL A 55 5.69 3.07 6.07
CA VAL A 55 5.91 1.90 6.93
C VAL A 55 4.58 1.33 7.41
N ASP A 56 3.59 2.18 7.68
CA ASP A 56 2.24 1.71 8.04
C ASP A 56 1.55 1.00 6.86
N LEU A 57 1.74 1.50 5.63
CA LEU A 57 1.21 0.86 4.43
C LEU A 57 1.87 -0.49 4.17
N ASP A 58 3.20 -0.55 4.25
CA ASP A 58 3.98 -1.77 4.04
C ASP A 58 3.59 -2.89 5.02
N ASN A 59 3.60 -2.58 6.32
CA ASN A 59 3.15 -3.53 7.36
C ASN A 59 1.69 -3.95 7.17
N TYR A 60 0.83 -3.06 6.67
CA TYR A 60 -0.56 -3.38 6.41
C TYR A 60 -0.71 -4.35 5.23
N LEU A 61 0.07 -4.15 4.16
CA LEU A 61 0.08 -5.04 3.00
C LEU A 61 0.62 -6.42 3.37
N ASP A 62 1.72 -6.48 4.13
CA ASP A 62 2.28 -7.73 4.66
C ASP A 62 1.25 -8.50 5.50
N ALA A 63 0.54 -7.82 6.40
CA ALA A 63 -0.52 -8.43 7.21
C ALA A 63 -1.71 -8.97 6.38
N LEU A 64 -1.94 -8.42 5.18
CA LEU A 64 -2.94 -8.92 4.24
C LEU A 64 -2.40 -10.02 3.30
N GLY A 65 -1.10 -10.29 3.33
CA GLY A 65 -0.44 -11.19 2.38
C GLY A 65 -0.36 -10.61 0.97
N TYR A 66 -0.37 -9.28 0.83
CA TYR A 66 -0.01 -8.64 -0.43
C TYR A 66 1.51 -8.68 -0.55
N GLU A 67 2.02 -9.46 -1.49
CA GLU A 67 3.39 -9.29 -1.95
C GLU A 67 3.42 -8.00 -2.78
N ILE A 68 4.11 -6.98 -2.27
CA ILE A 68 4.52 -5.88 -3.14
C ILE A 68 5.41 -6.56 -4.17
N ALA A 69 4.94 -6.65 -5.41
CA ALA A 69 5.78 -7.12 -6.49
C ALA A 69 7.00 -6.21 -6.51
N GLU A 70 8.12 -6.68 -5.98
CA GLU A 70 9.42 -6.15 -6.35
C GLU A 70 9.39 -6.19 -7.88
N ASP A 71 9.57 -5.02 -8.51
CA ASP A 71 9.54 -4.88 -9.95
C ASP A 71 10.63 -5.78 -10.53
N ASP A 72 10.29 -7.04 -10.80
CA ASP A 72 11.11 -8.02 -11.51
C ASP A 72 11.00 -7.69 -13.00
N SER A 73 11.30 -6.43 -13.35
CA SER A 73 11.70 -6.05 -14.70
C SER A 73 13.11 -6.59 -14.97
N ALA A 74 13.32 -7.87 -14.72
CA ALA A 74 14.38 -8.64 -15.32
C ALA A 74 13.73 -9.54 -16.38
N GLU A 75 14.29 -9.44 -17.59
CA GLU A 75 14.10 -10.37 -18.73
C GLU A 75 12.80 -10.10 -19.54
N ASP A 76 12.86 -9.68 -20.81
CA ASP A 76 13.49 -10.38 -21.93
C ASP A 76 13.66 -9.44 -23.14
N ASP A 77 14.86 -9.36 -23.71
CA ASP A 77 14.99 -9.21 -25.17
C ASP A 77 15.91 -10.34 -25.64
N SER A 78 15.30 -11.51 -25.81
CA SER A 78 15.84 -12.56 -26.64
C SER A 78 15.78 -12.12 -28.10
N ALA A 79 16.94 -11.90 -28.72
CA ALA A 79 17.06 -11.92 -30.17
C ALA A 79 18.29 -12.73 -30.59
N GLU A 80 18.02 -13.99 -30.96
CA GLU A 80 18.92 -14.83 -31.75
C GLU A 80 19.38 -14.08 -33.02
N GLY A 81 20.68 -14.18 -33.33
CA GLY A 81 21.29 -13.68 -34.56
C GLY A 81 22.68 -14.26 -34.80
#